data_AF-A0A182PZP8-F1
#
_entry.id   AF-A0A182PZP8-F1
#
_cell.length_a   1.000
_cell.length_b   1.000
_cell.length_c   1.000
_cell.angle_alpha   90.00
_cell.angle_beta   90.00
_cell.angle_gamma   90.00
#
_symmetry.space_group_name_H-M   'P 1'
#
loop_
_entity.id
_entity.type
_entity.pdbx_description
1 polymer ?
#
loop_
_entity_poly.entity_id
_entity_poly.type
_entity_poly.pdbx_seq_one_letter_code
_entity_poly.pdbx_strand_id
1 'polypeptide(L)'
;MAPSARVLVALLALTVGHSECSPFFGNNFVLPQGARLANAANSVVRNLDAAQSQVRVSLINPTSSQFLSAGATALREYVGNTTLVVGQLYREVAQVAVDRTTAPAVVFTRLTLALQAVPEWSRNLSQSLDVINQVFNYDDNVNTASYLEFLRSSIALNVNELADVLGRLGEAVLAVAGQPLNTQQFLQIVSANGTLQQLQDKVDTSVRLSADYSSSITKLVAAVRAANDFQSRSYSLIRTNQASINTNFDRYSSASNASFYRFLTAADSLFNHLKTTNESFVFRWPLLFSSSVQDQLNLLNHSIDHLNGNILQRTLAVAQNLAQTSALFKEGNNPLAQLRIETDLYTRVLLDVLNGENYCATGFIPTFQTLPAQVTTLVAACLTDQTNLESQGSAQLVSLANNFLRPYVTAIYGRLNICFQQPFDRMTECLDKIVATIDFRGKFFLLDLASQLFFEQVQEELPYCNDRVLELVRNSGLRDACLLGGLAN
;
A
#
# COMPACT_ATOMS: atom_id res chain seq x y z
N MET A 1 -52.44 -87.52 -30.19
CA MET A 1 -51.10 -87.97 -30.63
C MET A 1 -50.66 -87.13 -31.82
N ALA A 2 -49.57 -86.38 -31.61
CA ALA A 2 -48.62 -85.79 -32.58
C ALA A 2 -49.13 -84.96 -33.78
N PRO A 3 -49.43 -83.67 -33.56
CA PRO A 3 -49.05 -82.59 -34.47
C PRO A 3 -47.55 -82.23 -34.28
N SER A 4 -46.99 -81.35 -35.14
CA SER A 4 -45.80 -80.50 -34.90
C SER A 4 -44.43 -80.78 -35.56
N ALA A 5 -44.26 -81.76 -36.46
CA ALA A 5 -42.96 -81.87 -37.16
C ALA A 5 -42.77 -80.82 -38.29
N ARG A 6 -43.84 -80.37 -38.96
CA ARG A 6 -43.74 -79.39 -40.07
C ARG A 6 -43.75 -77.92 -39.63
N VAL A 7 -44.32 -77.62 -38.45
CA VAL A 7 -44.32 -76.27 -37.87
C VAL A 7 -43.00 -75.95 -37.18
N LEU A 8 -42.32 -76.96 -36.59
CA LEU A 8 -40.99 -76.77 -36.03
C LEU A 8 -39.92 -76.46 -37.09
N VAL A 9 -39.99 -77.08 -38.28
CA VAL A 9 -39.02 -76.81 -39.37
C VAL A 9 -39.26 -75.44 -40.02
N ALA A 10 -40.51 -74.97 -40.07
CA ALA A 10 -40.81 -73.61 -40.51
C ALA A 10 -40.38 -72.55 -39.47
N LEU A 11 -40.55 -72.81 -38.16
CA LEU A 11 -40.06 -71.90 -37.10
C LEU A 11 -38.53 -71.91 -36.98
N LEU A 12 -37.84 -73.02 -37.22
CA LEU A 12 -36.37 -73.08 -37.25
C LEU A 12 -35.78 -72.42 -38.51
N ALA A 13 -36.48 -72.43 -39.65
CA ALA A 13 -36.09 -71.66 -40.83
C ALA A 13 -36.38 -70.14 -40.69
N LEU A 14 -37.39 -69.76 -39.89
CA LEU A 14 -37.70 -68.35 -39.58
C LEU A 14 -36.89 -67.77 -38.40
N THR A 15 -36.25 -68.60 -37.56
CA THR A 15 -35.45 -68.13 -36.42
C THR A 15 -33.94 -68.23 -36.60
N VAL A 16 -33.44 -68.91 -37.66
CA VAL A 16 -31.99 -69.08 -37.91
C VAL A 16 -31.50 -68.31 -39.14
N GLY A 17 -32.39 -67.56 -39.81
CA GLY A 17 -32.08 -66.84 -41.06
C GLY A 17 -32.35 -65.35 -41.04
N HIS A 18 -32.42 -64.70 -39.88
CA HIS A 18 -32.24 -63.24 -39.76
C HIS A 18 -31.22 -62.97 -38.66
N SER A 19 -30.00 -63.48 -38.86
CA SER A 19 -28.86 -62.59 -38.67
C SER A 19 -28.98 -61.51 -39.74
N GLU A 20 -29.89 -60.56 -39.53
CA GLU A 20 -29.63 -59.22 -40.04
C GLU A 20 -28.30 -58.87 -39.41
N CYS A 21 -27.26 -59.01 -40.24
CA CYS A 21 -26.03 -58.29 -40.07
C CYS A 21 -26.45 -56.89 -39.65
N SER A 22 -26.24 -56.58 -38.38
CA SER A 22 -26.02 -55.22 -37.93
C SER A 22 -25.17 -54.58 -39.02
N PRO A 23 -25.65 -53.54 -39.72
CA PRO A 23 -24.79 -52.83 -40.62
C PRO A 23 -23.83 -52.07 -39.71
N PHE A 24 -22.73 -52.75 -39.37
CA PHE A 24 -21.41 -52.19 -39.20
C PHE A 24 -21.42 -50.72 -38.73
N PHE A 25 -21.57 -50.50 -37.42
CA PHE A 25 -20.84 -49.41 -36.74
C PHE A 25 -19.36 -49.80 -36.58
N GLY A 26 -18.77 -50.28 -37.66
CA GLY A 26 -17.48 -50.93 -37.68
C GLY A 26 -16.74 -50.57 -38.94
N ASN A 27 -16.53 -49.28 -39.20
CA ASN A 27 -15.43 -48.89 -40.08
C ASN A 27 -14.80 -47.59 -39.60
N ASN A 28 -13.52 -47.71 -39.28
CA ASN A 28 -12.60 -46.63 -38.96
C ASN A 28 -12.60 -45.57 -40.06
N PHE A 29 -13.21 -44.42 -39.82
CA PHE A 29 -12.99 -43.23 -40.64
C PHE A 29 -12.59 -42.06 -39.75
N VAL A 30 -11.35 -41.61 -39.92
CA VAL A 30 -10.92 -40.29 -39.46
C VAL A 30 -11.55 -39.30 -40.43
N LEU A 31 -12.55 -38.52 -40.00
CA LEU A 31 -12.85 -37.29 -40.71
C LEU A 31 -11.61 -36.41 -40.61
N PRO A 32 -10.97 -35.98 -41.73
CA PRO A 32 -9.84 -35.06 -41.66
C PRO A 32 -10.22 -33.79 -40.86
N GLN A 33 -11.49 -33.38 -40.96
CA GLN A 33 -12.08 -32.30 -40.17
C GLN A 33 -12.33 -32.68 -38.69
N GLY A 34 -12.65 -33.94 -38.36
CA GLY A 34 -12.83 -34.40 -36.97
C GLY A 34 -11.51 -34.45 -36.19
N ALA A 35 -10.43 -34.92 -36.82
CA ALA A 35 -9.09 -34.83 -36.22
C ALA A 35 -8.63 -33.38 -36.04
N ARG A 36 -8.92 -32.50 -37.02
CA ARG A 36 -8.61 -31.07 -36.93
C ARG A 36 -9.41 -30.36 -35.83
N LEU A 37 -10.71 -30.65 -35.74
CA LEU A 37 -11.61 -30.13 -34.71
C LEU A 37 -11.19 -30.58 -33.31
N ALA A 38 -10.87 -31.86 -33.14
CA ALA A 38 -10.36 -32.40 -31.89
C ALA A 38 -9.02 -31.76 -31.50
N ASN A 39 -8.09 -31.57 -32.45
CA ASN A 39 -6.82 -30.89 -32.19
C ASN A 39 -7.01 -29.42 -31.81
N ALA A 40 -7.94 -28.72 -32.44
CA ALA A 40 -8.27 -27.33 -32.12
C ALA A 40 -8.91 -27.23 -30.72
N ALA A 41 -9.93 -28.04 -30.44
CA ALA A 41 -10.58 -28.09 -29.13
C ALA A 41 -9.60 -28.47 -27.99
N ASN A 42 -8.73 -29.46 -28.22
CA ASN A 42 -7.65 -29.79 -27.27
C ASN A 42 -6.63 -28.66 -27.10
N SER A 43 -6.42 -27.81 -28.10
CA SER A 43 -5.58 -26.61 -27.94
C SER A 43 -6.24 -25.56 -27.05
N VAL A 44 -7.56 -25.38 -27.15
CA VAL A 44 -8.33 -24.52 -26.23
C VAL A 44 -8.16 -25.00 -24.78
N VAL A 45 -8.36 -26.30 -24.54
CA VAL A 45 -8.20 -26.90 -23.21
C VAL A 45 -6.79 -26.68 -22.67
N ARG A 46 -5.75 -26.94 -23.49
CA ARG A 46 -4.36 -26.71 -23.10
C ARG A 46 -4.06 -25.25 -22.73
N ASN A 47 -4.61 -24.29 -23.46
CA ASN A 47 -4.42 -22.86 -23.17
C ASN A 47 -5.07 -22.46 -21.82
N LEU A 48 -6.27 -22.97 -21.55
CA LEU A 48 -6.98 -22.73 -20.28
C LEU A 48 -6.26 -23.42 -19.09
N ASP A 49 -5.87 -24.68 -19.26
CA ASP A 49 -5.12 -25.42 -18.24
C ASP A 49 -3.75 -24.75 -17.96
N ALA A 50 -3.10 -24.19 -18.98
CA ALA A 50 -1.88 -23.40 -18.80
C ALA A 50 -2.12 -22.15 -17.95
N ALA A 51 -3.20 -21.40 -18.22
CA ALA A 51 -3.58 -20.23 -17.41
C ALA A 51 -3.87 -20.62 -15.95
N GLN A 52 -4.62 -21.72 -15.75
CA GLN A 52 -4.93 -22.24 -14.42
C GLN A 52 -3.66 -22.67 -13.66
N SER A 53 -2.72 -23.33 -14.36
CA SER A 53 -1.43 -23.73 -13.79
C SER A 53 -0.63 -22.51 -13.34
N GLN A 54 -0.54 -21.46 -14.18
CA GLN A 54 0.16 -20.22 -13.81
C GLN A 54 -0.38 -19.63 -12.53
N VAL A 55 -1.70 -19.51 -12.41
CA VAL A 55 -2.37 -18.92 -11.27
C VAL A 55 -2.26 -19.81 -10.03
N ARG A 56 -2.45 -21.13 -10.14
CA ARG A 56 -2.33 -22.06 -9.01
C ARG A 56 -0.91 -22.13 -8.46
N VAL A 57 0.11 -22.13 -9.31
CA VAL A 57 1.50 -22.28 -8.87
C VAL A 57 2.06 -20.96 -8.35
N SER A 58 1.72 -19.84 -9.02
CA SER A 58 2.38 -18.56 -8.76
C SER A 58 1.65 -17.67 -7.76
N LEU A 59 0.35 -17.88 -7.52
CA LEU A 59 -0.47 -17.02 -6.66
C LEU A 59 -0.98 -17.74 -5.40
N ILE A 60 -0.20 -18.70 -4.88
CA ILE A 60 -0.59 -19.50 -3.71
C ILE A 60 -0.85 -18.62 -2.50
N ASN A 61 -0.06 -17.54 -2.29
CA ASN A 61 -0.26 -16.54 -1.21
C ASN A 61 0.52 -15.23 -1.47
N PRO A 62 0.02 -14.25 -2.23
CA PRO A 62 0.57 -12.89 -2.14
C PRO A 62 0.10 -12.26 -0.83
N THR A 63 1.03 -12.05 0.11
CA THR A 63 0.74 -11.66 1.51
C THR A 63 1.19 -10.25 1.87
N SER A 64 1.84 -9.52 0.96
CA SER A 64 2.36 -8.19 1.28
C SER A 64 1.25 -7.16 1.57
N SER A 65 0.04 -7.38 1.05
CA SER A 65 -1.16 -6.62 1.43
C SER A 65 -2.45 -7.42 1.31
N GLN A 66 -3.48 -6.93 2.02
CA GLN A 66 -4.82 -7.50 1.97
C GLN A 66 -5.45 -7.40 0.57
N PHE A 67 -5.24 -6.29 -0.15
CA PHE A 67 -5.83 -6.12 -1.47
C PHE A 67 -5.17 -7.02 -2.53
N LEU A 68 -3.85 -7.23 -2.48
CA LEU A 68 -3.18 -8.19 -3.37
C LEU A 68 -3.64 -9.62 -3.10
N SER A 69 -3.81 -9.98 -1.82
CA SER A 69 -4.35 -11.29 -1.42
C SER A 69 -5.78 -11.49 -1.94
N ALA A 70 -6.65 -10.49 -1.77
CA ALA A 70 -8.02 -10.52 -2.27
C ALA A 70 -8.07 -10.63 -3.81
N GLY A 71 -7.30 -9.81 -4.52
CA GLY A 71 -7.25 -9.84 -5.98
C GLY A 71 -6.66 -11.12 -6.55
N ALA A 72 -5.63 -11.69 -5.92
CA ALA A 72 -5.10 -12.99 -6.31
C ALA A 72 -6.08 -14.15 -6.06
N THR A 73 -6.91 -14.03 -5.02
CA THR A 73 -8.00 -14.99 -4.77
C THR A 73 -9.09 -14.87 -5.84
N ALA A 74 -9.54 -13.65 -6.12
CA ALA A 74 -10.50 -13.40 -7.19
C ALA A 74 -9.97 -13.85 -8.56
N LEU A 75 -8.68 -13.65 -8.86
CA LEU A 75 -8.07 -14.13 -10.10
C LEU A 75 -8.01 -15.66 -10.15
N ARG A 76 -7.71 -16.34 -9.03
CA ARG A 76 -7.77 -17.81 -8.91
C ARG A 76 -9.16 -18.35 -9.19
N GLU A 77 -10.19 -17.71 -8.64
CA GLU A 77 -11.59 -18.09 -8.87
C GLU A 77 -12.00 -17.82 -10.31
N TYR A 78 -11.66 -16.65 -10.86
CA TYR A 78 -11.96 -16.27 -12.23
C TYR A 78 -11.38 -17.28 -13.24
N VAL A 79 -10.10 -17.62 -13.08
CA VAL A 79 -9.42 -18.58 -13.97
C VAL A 79 -9.86 -20.01 -13.70
N GLY A 80 -10.07 -20.38 -12.44
CA GLY A 80 -10.55 -21.70 -12.05
C GLY A 80 -11.93 -22.01 -12.62
N ASN A 81 -12.89 -21.09 -12.48
CA ASN A 81 -14.25 -21.25 -12.98
C ASN A 81 -14.29 -21.32 -14.51
N THR A 82 -13.49 -20.47 -15.18
CA THR A 82 -13.38 -20.49 -16.65
C THR A 82 -12.80 -21.81 -17.14
N THR A 83 -11.72 -22.29 -16.54
CA THR A 83 -11.08 -23.55 -16.94
C THR A 83 -11.98 -24.76 -16.65
N LEU A 84 -12.74 -24.72 -15.55
CA LEU A 84 -13.68 -25.78 -15.20
C LEU A 84 -14.83 -25.90 -16.22
N VAL A 85 -15.53 -24.79 -16.50
CA VAL A 85 -16.76 -24.82 -17.31
C VAL A 85 -16.43 -24.80 -18.80
N VAL A 86 -15.67 -23.81 -19.25
CA VAL A 86 -15.32 -23.68 -20.68
C VAL A 86 -14.38 -24.80 -21.10
N GLY A 87 -13.42 -25.19 -20.24
CA GLY A 87 -12.55 -26.33 -20.51
C GLY A 87 -13.32 -27.65 -20.64
N GLN A 88 -14.33 -27.89 -19.79
CA GLN A 88 -15.17 -29.09 -19.92
C GLN A 88 -15.93 -29.12 -21.25
N LEU A 89 -16.49 -27.99 -21.68
CA LEU A 89 -17.16 -27.89 -22.98
C LEU A 89 -16.23 -28.31 -24.14
N TYR A 90 -15.01 -27.76 -24.20
CA TYR A 90 -14.08 -28.11 -25.27
C TYR A 90 -13.48 -29.52 -25.14
N ARG A 91 -13.40 -30.09 -23.93
CA ARG A 91 -13.07 -31.52 -23.76
C ARG A 91 -14.16 -32.41 -24.37
N GLU A 92 -15.43 -32.10 -24.13
CA GLU A 92 -16.55 -32.82 -24.76
C GLU A 92 -16.52 -32.65 -26.28
N VAL A 93 -16.34 -31.44 -26.81
CA VAL A 93 -16.20 -31.20 -28.26
C VAL A 93 -15.06 -32.02 -28.86
N ALA A 94 -13.91 -32.11 -28.18
CA ALA A 94 -12.78 -32.90 -28.64
C ALA A 94 -13.08 -34.41 -28.64
N GLN A 95 -13.76 -34.92 -27.60
CA GLN A 95 -14.16 -36.32 -27.51
C GLN A 95 -15.18 -36.67 -28.60
N VAL A 96 -16.21 -35.84 -28.78
CA VAL A 96 -17.24 -36.00 -29.82
C VAL A 96 -16.61 -36.05 -31.22
N ALA A 97 -15.62 -35.19 -31.49
CA ALA A 97 -14.99 -35.09 -32.81
C ALA A 97 -14.24 -36.35 -33.25
N VAL A 98 -13.86 -37.23 -32.31
CA VAL A 98 -13.16 -38.50 -32.59
C VAL A 98 -13.95 -39.75 -32.19
N ASP A 99 -15.13 -39.60 -31.59
CA ASP A 99 -15.98 -40.71 -31.19
C ASP A 99 -16.56 -41.42 -32.41
N ARG A 100 -16.35 -42.74 -32.46
CA ARG A 100 -16.81 -43.62 -33.54
C ARG A 100 -17.79 -44.67 -33.08
N THR A 101 -18.04 -44.75 -31.77
CA THR A 101 -18.67 -45.90 -31.13
C THR A 101 -19.97 -45.54 -30.41
N THR A 102 -20.12 -44.28 -30.02
CA THR A 102 -21.30 -43.83 -29.29
C THR A 102 -22.41 -43.40 -30.26
N ALA A 103 -23.65 -43.75 -29.93
CA ALA A 103 -24.81 -43.30 -30.69
C ALA A 103 -24.88 -41.76 -30.74
N PRO A 104 -25.13 -41.15 -31.91
CA PRO A 104 -25.13 -39.68 -32.07
C PRO A 104 -26.03 -38.94 -31.06
N ALA A 105 -27.21 -39.49 -30.71
CA ALA A 105 -28.11 -38.88 -29.73
C ALA A 105 -27.48 -38.71 -28.33
N VAL A 106 -26.67 -39.66 -27.89
CA VAL A 106 -25.98 -39.61 -26.59
C VAL A 106 -24.88 -38.57 -26.61
N VAL A 107 -24.16 -38.48 -27.73
CA VAL A 107 -23.08 -37.50 -27.97
C VAL A 107 -23.62 -36.06 -27.94
N PHE A 108 -24.74 -35.78 -28.62
CA PHE A 108 -25.38 -34.47 -28.59
C PHE A 108 -25.98 -34.12 -27.22
N THR A 109 -26.48 -35.11 -26.47
CA THR A 109 -26.96 -34.89 -25.09
C THR A 109 -25.83 -34.43 -24.17
N ARG A 110 -24.64 -35.05 -24.25
CA ARG A 110 -23.46 -34.64 -23.45
C ARG A 110 -23.00 -33.22 -23.78
N LEU A 111 -22.95 -32.86 -25.06
CA LEU A 111 -22.62 -31.50 -25.49
C LEU A 111 -23.64 -30.47 -24.99
N THR A 112 -24.93 -30.83 -25.03
CA THR A 112 -26.01 -29.95 -24.56
C THR A 112 -25.90 -29.71 -23.05
N LEU A 113 -25.62 -30.75 -22.26
CA LEU A 113 -25.38 -30.64 -20.81
C LEU A 113 -24.15 -29.77 -20.50
N ALA A 114 -23.07 -29.89 -21.28
CA ALA A 114 -21.89 -29.04 -21.12
C ALA A 114 -22.17 -27.56 -21.42
N LEU A 115 -23.05 -27.26 -22.38
CA LEU A 115 -23.47 -25.90 -22.73
C LEU A 115 -24.38 -25.26 -21.67
N GLN A 116 -25.19 -26.06 -20.95
CA GLN A 116 -26.10 -25.55 -19.92
C GLN A 116 -25.38 -24.86 -18.74
N ALA A 117 -24.11 -25.19 -18.51
CA ALA A 117 -23.31 -24.59 -17.44
C ALA A 117 -22.76 -23.19 -17.78
N VAL A 118 -22.77 -22.79 -19.06
CA VAL A 118 -22.12 -21.55 -19.54
C VAL A 118 -22.83 -20.27 -19.07
N PRO A 119 -24.17 -20.16 -19.09
CA PRO A 119 -24.84 -18.97 -18.58
C PRO A 119 -24.58 -18.71 -17.10
N GLU A 120 -24.51 -19.78 -16.30
CA GLU A 120 -24.22 -19.70 -14.86
C GLU A 120 -22.75 -19.31 -14.62
N TRP A 121 -21.81 -19.88 -15.40
CA TRP A 121 -20.41 -19.45 -15.40
C TRP A 121 -20.26 -17.95 -15.64
N SER A 122 -20.91 -17.41 -16.69
CA SER A 122 -20.80 -15.98 -17.01
C SER A 122 -21.31 -15.07 -15.89
N ARG A 123 -22.36 -15.50 -15.16
CA ARG A 123 -22.89 -14.78 -14.00
C ARG A 123 -21.96 -14.87 -12.79
N ASN A 124 -21.43 -16.06 -12.51
CA ASN A 124 -20.56 -16.29 -11.35
C ASN A 124 -19.24 -15.50 -11.45
N LEU A 125 -18.73 -15.28 -12.67
CA LEU A 125 -17.53 -14.48 -12.89
C LEU A 125 -17.71 -13.00 -12.53
N SER A 126 -18.92 -12.47 -12.46
CA SER A 126 -19.15 -11.07 -12.10
C SER A 126 -18.62 -10.74 -10.70
N GLN A 127 -18.77 -11.67 -9.73
CA GLN A 127 -18.27 -11.45 -8.37
C GLN A 127 -16.73 -11.33 -8.33
N SER A 128 -16.02 -12.21 -9.04
CA SER A 128 -14.57 -12.14 -9.12
C SER A 128 -14.11 -10.87 -9.85
N LEU A 129 -14.84 -10.44 -10.89
CA LEU A 129 -14.57 -9.20 -11.62
C LEU A 129 -14.81 -7.96 -10.75
N ASP A 130 -15.86 -7.94 -9.91
CA ASP A 130 -16.12 -6.85 -8.97
C ASP A 130 -14.96 -6.68 -7.98
N VAL A 131 -14.45 -7.79 -7.43
CA VAL A 131 -13.28 -7.75 -6.55
C VAL A 131 -12.06 -7.24 -7.30
N ILE A 132 -11.76 -7.78 -8.49
CA ILE A 132 -10.63 -7.33 -9.32
C ILE A 132 -10.76 -5.83 -9.62
N ASN A 133 -11.96 -5.35 -9.94
CA ASN A 133 -12.26 -3.94 -10.19
C ASN A 133 -11.97 -3.05 -8.99
N GLN A 134 -12.20 -3.53 -7.76
CA GLN A 134 -11.91 -2.76 -6.55
C GLN A 134 -10.42 -2.78 -6.15
N VAL A 135 -9.72 -3.87 -6.43
CA VAL A 135 -8.39 -4.13 -5.85
C VAL A 135 -7.22 -3.96 -6.81
N PHE A 136 -7.42 -4.20 -8.12
CA PHE A 136 -6.35 -4.09 -9.13
C PHE A 136 -6.38 -2.78 -9.92
N ASN A 137 -7.45 -2.00 -9.74
CA ASN A 137 -7.58 -0.67 -10.31
C ASN A 137 -7.10 0.40 -9.33
N TYR A 138 -6.77 1.57 -9.86
CA TYR A 138 -6.34 2.75 -9.11
C TYR A 138 -7.01 4.00 -9.67
N ASP A 139 -7.34 4.94 -8.80
CA ASP A 139 -8.08 6.16 -9.15
C ASP A 139 -9.31 5.85 -10.02
N ASP A 140 -9.42 6.47 -11.20
CA ASP A 140 -10.48 6.24 -12.18
C ASP A 140 -10.10 5.20 -13.27
N ASN A 141 -8.90 4.61 -13.19
CA ASN A 141 -8.42 3.65 -14.19
C ASN A 141 -8.99 2.26 -13.93
N VAL A 142 -9.84 1.78 -14.85
CA VAL A 142 -10.46 0.45 -14.80
C VAL A 142 -9.91 -0.56 -15.80
N ASN A 143 -8.75 -0.28 -16.42
CA ASN A 143 -8.18 -1.02 -17.56
C ASN A 143 -8.12 -2.54 -17.35
N THR A 144 -7.56 -2.99 -16.23
CA THR A 144 -7.37 -4.43 -15.97
C THR A 144 -8.71 -5.15 -15.84
N ALA A 145 -9.65 -4.58 -15.08
CA ALA A 145 -10.97 -5.18 -14.91
C ALA A 145 -11.79 -5.15 -16.21
N SER A 146 -11.81 -4.03 -16.93
CA SER A 146 -12.50 -3.89 -18.21
C SER A 146 -11.96 -4.85 -19.27
N TYR A 147 -10.64 -5.07 -19.30
CA TYR A 147 -10.05 -6.03 -20.24
C TYR A 147 -10.44 -7.48 -19.90
N LEU A 148 -10.45 -7.86 -18.62
CA LEU A 148 -10.94 -9.19 -18.23
C LEU A 148 -12.44 -9.36 -18.51
N GLU A 149 -13.24 -8.32 -18.31
CA GLU A 149 -14.66 -8.33 -18.70
C GLU A 149 -14.85 -8.47 -20.21
N PHE A 150 -14.03 -7.79 -21.02
CA PHE A 150 -14.01 -7.96 -22.47
C PHE A 150 -13.66 -9.40 -22.88
N LEU A 151 -12.66 -10.01 -22.25
CA LEU A 151 -12.29 -11.42 -22.49
C LEU A 151 -13.45 -12.37 -22.12
N ARG A 152 -14.08 -12.19 -20.96
CA ARG A 152 -15.26 -12.97 -20.54
C ARG A 152 -16.36 -12.87 -21.60
N SER A 153 -16.70 -11.64 -22.00
CA SER A 153 -17.78 -11.36 -22.96
C SER A 153 -17.49 -11.96 -24.33
N SER A 154 -16.24 -11.89 -24.79
CA SER A 154 -15.80 -12.48 -26.06
C SER A 154 -15.86 -14.01 -26.05
N ILE A 155 -15.46 -14.65 -24.95
CA ILE A 155 -15.58 -16.10 -24.78
C ILE A 155 -17.06 -16.49 -24.75
N ALA A 156 -17.90 -15.78 -23.99
CA ALA A 156 -19.33 -16.05 -23.89
C ALA A 156 -20.03 -15.94 -25.25
N LEU A 157 -19.75 -14.88 -26.02
CA LEU A 157 -20.28 -14.70 -27.37
C LEU A 157 -19.92 -15.89 -28.27
N ASN A 158 -18.64 -16.25 -28.31
CA ASN A 158 -18.17 -17.34 -29.17
C ASN A 158 -18.72 -18.71 -28.74
N VAL A 159 -18.95 -18.93 -27.44
CA VAL A 159 -19.61 -20.15 -26.94
C VAL A 159 -21.10 -20.19 -27.32
N ASN A 160 -21.80 -19.06 -27.28
CA ASN A 160 -23.19 -18.98 -27.74
C ASN A 160 -23.30 -19.26 -29.24
N GLU A 161 -22.40 -18.69 -30.05
CA GLU A 161 -22.35 -18.96 -31.49
C GLU A 161 -22.00 -20.43 -31.78
N LEU A 162 -21.12 -21.04 -30.98
CA LEU A 162 -20.83 -22.47 -31.05
C LEU A 162 -22.07 -23.30 -30.72
N ALA A 163 -22.84 -22.91 -29.69
CA ALA A 163 -24.09 -23.59 -29.31
C ALA A 163 -25.13 -23.56 -30.44
N ASP A 164 -25.28 -22.42 -31.12
CA ASP A 164 -26.20 -22.27 -32.25
C ASP A 164 -25.81 -23.20 -33.42
N VAL A 165 -24.51 -23.29 -33.73
CA VAL A 165 -24.00 -24.19 -34.78
C VAL A 165 -24.21 -25.65 -34.39
N LEU A 166 -23.96 -26.01 -33.13
CA LEU A 166 -24.19 -27.36 -32.60
C LEU A 166 -25.69 -27.73 -32.59
N GLY A 167 -26.59 -26.77 -32.32
CA GLY A 167 -28.04 -26.97 -32.39
C GLY A 167 -28.49 -27.31 -33.80
N ARG A 168 -28.06 -26.52 -34.80
CA ARG A 168 -28.34 -26.79 -36.23
C ARG A 168 -27.78 -28.13 -36.69
N LEU A 169 -26.59 -28.50 -36.21
CA LEU A 169 -25.99 -29.81 -36.48
C LEU A 169 -26.83 -30.94 -35.85
N GLY A 170 -27.31 -30.74 -34.63
CA GLY A 170 -28.18 -31.68 -33.92
C GLY A 170 -29.51 -31.91 -34.64
N GLU A 171 -30.18 -30.84 -35.11
CA GLU A 171 -31.41 -30.94 -35.91
C GLU A 171 -31.20 -31.72 -37.20
N ALA A 172 -30.10 -31.44 -37.91
CA ALA A 172 -29.74 -32.16 -39.12
C ALA A 172 -29.51 -33.65 -38.85
N VAL A 173 -28.85 -34.01 -37.73
CA VAL A 173 -28.60 -35.40 -37.36
C VAL A 173 -29.87 -36.11 -36.90
N LEU A 174 -30.76 -35.44 -36.17
CA LEU A 174 -32.03 -36.02 -35.72
C LEU A 174 -32.95 -36.37 -36.90
N ALA A 175 -32.96 -35.54 -37.95
CA ALA A 175 -33.78 -35.78 -39.14
C ALA A 175 -33.43 -37.09 -39.89
N VAL A 176 -32.22 -37.61 -39.69
CA VAL A 176 -31.73 -38.85 -40.32
C VAL A 176 -31.38 -39.95 -39.32
N ALA A 177 -31.63 -39.73 -38.03
CA ALA A 177 -31.44 -40.74 -37.00
C ALA A 177 -32.36 -41.94 -37.28
N GLY A 178 -31.77 -43.14 -37.39
CA GLY A 178 -32.51 -44.38 -37.68
C GLY A 178 -32.71 -44.69 -39.16
N GLN A 179 -32.23 -43.86 -40.09
CA GLN A 179 -32.19 -44.21 -41.51
C GLN A 179 -30.96 -45.06 -41.86
N PRO A 180 -31.07 -46.04 -42.78
CA PRO A 180 -29.95 -46.89 -43.20
C PRO A 180 -29.04 -46.15 -44.19
N LEU A 181 -28.46 -45.02 -43.75
CA LEU A 181 -27.55 -44.21 -44.56
C LEU A 181 -26.14 -44.78 -44.48
N ASN A 182 -25.46 -44.82 -45.62
CA ASN A 182 -24.01 -45.02 -45.61
C ASN A 182 -23.29 -43.74 -45.15
N THR A 183 -22.03 -43.86 -44.76
CA THR A 183 -21.24 -42.74 -44.20
C THR A 183 -21.14 -41.54 -45.14
N GLN A 184 -21.06 -41.76 -46.46
CA GLN A 184 -21.02 -40.66 -47.44
C GLN A 184 -22.36 -39.91 -47.52
N GLN A 185 -23.48 -40.61 -47.42
CA GLN A 185 -24.81 -40.00 -47.40
C GLN A 185 -25.05 -39.23 -46.09
N PHE A 186 -24.62 -39.77 -44.95
CA PHE A 186 -24.65 -39.05 -43.67
C PHE A 186 -23.79 -37.79 -43.72
N LEU A 187 -22.56 -37.89 -44.22
CA LEU A 187 -21.67 -36.75 -44.34
C LEU A 187 -22.18 -35.71 -45.34
N GLN A 188 -22.78 -36.12 -46.46
CA GLN A 188 -23.43 -35.18 -47.37
C GLN A 188 -24.54 -34.42 -46.66
N ILE A 189 -25.35 -35.06 -45.82
CA ILE A 189 -26.46 -34.41 -45.11
C ILE A 189 -25.94 -33.45 -44.02
N VAL A 190 -24.90 -33.85 -43.30
CA VAL A 190 -24.28 -33.04 -42.24
C VAL A 190 -23.37 -31.93 -42.81
N SER A 191 -22.84 -32.09 -44.03
CA SER A 191 -22.00 -31.08 -44.70
C SER A 191 -22.74 -30.20 -45.71
N ALA A 192 -23.95 -30.58 -46.15
CA ALA A 192 -24.72 -29.91 -47.21
C ALA A 192 -24.96 -28.41 -46.94
N ASN A 193 -24.95 -27.99 -45.67
CA ASN A 193 -25.19 -26.61 -45.26
C ASN A 193 -23.94 -25.87 -44.76
N GLY A 194 -22.74 -26.45 -44.89
CA GLY A 194 -21.49 -25.84 -44.42
C GLY A 194 -21.33 -25.76 -42.88
N THR A 195 -22.23 -26.39 -42.12
CA THR A 195 -22.27 -26.37 -40.64
C THR A 195 -21.03 -26.97 -40.00
N LEU A 196 -20.42 -28.02 -40.60
CA LEU A 196 -19.15 -28.58 -40.12
C LEU A 196 -17.98 -27.61 -40.27
N GLN A 197 -17.95 -26.82 -41.34
CA GLN A 197 -16.93 -25.78 -41.52
C GLN A 197 -17.16 -24.63 -40.53
N GLN A 198 -18.40 -24.20 -40.34
CA GLN A 198 -18.76 -23.20 -39.32
C GLN A 198 -18.36 -23.64 -37.92
N LEU A 199 -18.57 -24.93 -37.58
CA LEU A 199 -18.15 -25.50 -36.30
C LEU A 199 -16.62 -25.41 -36.14
N GLN A 200 -15.87 -25.80 -37.16
CA GLN A 200 -14.42 -25.66 -37.17
C GLN A 200 -13.98 -24.19 -37.01
N ASP A 201 -14.59 -23.26 -37.75
CA ASP A 201 -14.25 -21.84 -37.71
C ASP A 201 -14.50 -21.23 -36.32
N LYS A 202 -15.60 -21.63 -35.65
CA LYS A 202 -15.88 -21.20 -34.27
C LYS A 202 -14.89 -21.78 -33.28
N VAL A 203 -14.52 -23.06 -33.40
CA VAL A 203 -13.49 -23.65 -32.52
C VAL A 203 -12.10 -23.05 -32.79
N ASP A 204 -11.74 -22.74 -34.04
CA ASP A 204 -10.49 -22.04 -34.37
C ASP A 204 -10.48 -20.60 -33.82
N THR A 205 -11.63 -19.94 -33.77
CA THR A 205 -11.78 -18.65 -33.08
C THR A 205 -11.55 -18.81 -31.57
N SER A 206 -12.07 -19.87 -30.96
CA SER A 206 -11.80 -20.22 -29.55
C SER A 206 -10.33 -20.47 -29.27
N VAL A 207 -9.59 -21.06 -30.21
CA VAL A 207 -8.14 -21.27 -30.07
C VAL A 207 -7.43 -19.94 -29.92
N ARG A 208 -7.78 -18.93 -30.73
CA ARG A 208 -7.22 -17.58 -30.62
C ARG A 208 -7.60 -16.91 -29.30
N LEU A 209 -8.90 -16.89 -28.97
CA LEU A 209 -9.39 -16.28 -27.73
C LEU A 209 -8.77 -16.92 -26.48
N SER A 210 -8.61 -18.24 -26.45
CA SER A 210 -7.99 -18.95 -25.32
C SER A 210 -6.48 -18.71 -25.24
N ALA A 211 -5.79 -18.52 -26.35
CA ALA A 211 -4.37 -18.15 -26.38
C ALA A 211 -4.18 -16.72 -25.83
N ASP A 212 -5.00 -15.77 -26.28
CA ASP A 212 -4.99 -14.39 -25.79
C ASP A 212 -5.32 -14.32 -24.30
N TYR A 213 -6.32 -15.10 -23.87
CA TYR A 213 -6.65 -15.29 -22.45
C TYR A 213 -5.44 -15.80 -21.66
N SER A 214 -4.81 -16.90 -22.10
CA SER A 214 -3.67 -17.52 -21.41
C SER A 214 -2.47 -16.56 -21.30
N SER A 215 -2.17 -15.85 -22.38
CA SER A 215 -1.14 -14.82 -22.43
C SER A 215 -1.43 -13.67 -21.45
N SER A 216 -2.68 -13.17 -21.45
CA SER A 216 -3.13 -12.08 -20.58
C SER A 216 -3.06 -12.47 -19.10
N ILE A 217 -3.53 -13.67 -18.75
CA ILE A 217 -3.42 -14.20 -17.39
C ILE A 217 -1.94 -14.34 -16.98
N THR A 218 -1.07 -14.83 -17.86
CA THR A 218 0.37 -14.95 -17.58
C THR A 218 1.00 -13.59 -17.29
N LYS A 219 0.69 -12.56 -18.07
CA LYS A 219 1.14 -11.19 -17.83
C LYS A 219 0.66 -10.66 -16.48
N LEU A 220 -0.63 -10.85 -16.18
CA LEU A 220 -1.20 -10.39 -14.90
C LEU A 220 -0.61 -11.13 -13.69
N VAL A 221 -0.36 -12.43 -13.80
CA VAL A 221 0.33 -13.20 -12.75
C VAL A 221 1.74 -12.67 -12.48
N ALA A 222 2.50 -12.38 -13.54
CA ALA A 222 3.83 -11.78 -13.42
C ALA A 222 3.76 -10.39 -12.75
N ALA A 223 2.78 -9.57 -13.13
CA ALA A 223 2.53 -8.27 -12.53
C ALA A 223 2.19 -8.37 -11.03
N VAL A 224 1.29 -9.27 -10.63
CA VAL A 224 0.94 -9.50 -9.22
C VAL A 224 2.16 -9.91 -8.39
N ARG A 225 3.06 -10.73 -8.94
CA ARG A 225 4.31 -11.10 -8.27
C ARG A 225 5.26 -9.91 -8.13
N ALA A 226 5.46 -9.15 -9.20
CA ALA A 226 6.31 -7.96 -9.18
C ALA A 226 5.78 -6.91 -8.18
N ALA A 227 4.47 -6.69 -8.17
CA ALA A 227 3.78 -5.81 -7.23
C ALA A 227 3.97 -6.29 -5.77
N ASN A 228 3.81 -7.59 -5.51
CA ASN A 228 4.02 -8.16 -4.18
C ASN A 228 5.47 -8.03 -3.70
N ASP A 229 6.45 -8.28 -4.58
CA ASP A 229 7.87 -8.15 -4.28
C ASP A 229 8.26 -6.69 -4.03
N PHE A 230 7.74 -5.77 -4.85
CA PHE A 230 7.89 -4.32 -4.66
C PHE A 230 7.35 -3.89 -3.30
N GLN A 231 6.09 -4.20 -3.00
CA GLN A 231 5.44 -3.78 -1.75
C GLN A 231 6.16 -4.34 -0.51
N SER A 232 6.54 -5.62 -0.54
CA SER A 232 7.30 -6.27 0.53
C SER A 232 8.65 -5.57 0.79
N ARG A 233 9.41 -5.29 -0.27
CA ARG A 233 10.70 -4.59 -0.17
C ARG A 233 10.53 -3.15 0.31
N SER A 234 9.56 -2.43 -0.22
CA SER A 234 9.25 -1.05 0.15
C SER A 234 8.86 -0.94 1.62
N TYR A 235 7.98 -1.82 2.12
CA TYR A 235 7.60 -1.87 3.53
C TYR A 235 8.76 -2.25 4.46
N SER A 236 9.62 -3.19 4.04
CA SER A 236 10.84 -3.53 4.79
C SER A 236 11.77 -2.33 4.89
N LEU A 237 12.00 -1.63 3.77
CA LEU A 237 12.85 -0.45 3.71
C LEU A 237 12.29 0.70 4.58
N ILE A 238 10.99 0.98 4.48
CA ILE A 238 10.30 1.96 5.33
C ILE A 238 10.46 1.60 6.81
N ARG A 239 10.26 0.34 7.19
CA ARG A 239 10.39 -0.11 8.58
C ARG A 239 11.81 0.07 9.13
N THR A 240 12.82 -0.31 8.35
CA THR A 240 14.23 -0.13 8.74
C THR A 240 14.57 1.35 8.94
N ASN A 241 14.11 2.21 8.04
CA ASN A 241 14.34 3.66 8.15
C ASN A 241 13.57 4.27 9.34
N GLN A 242 12.35 3.81 9.61
CA GLN A 242 11.60 4.22 10.80
C GLN A 242 12.35 3.87 12.10
N ALA A 243 12.92 2.67 12.18
CA ALA A 243 13.72 2.27 13.34
C ALA A 243 14.96 3.18 13.52
N SER A 244 15.58 3.59 12.41
CA SER A 244 16.68 4.56 12.43
C SER A 244 16.23 5.95 12.89
N ILE A 245 15.09 6.45 12.41
CA ILE A 245 14.50 7.72 12.85
C ILE A 245 14.21 7.68 14.35
N ASN A 246 13.60 6.59 14.84
CA ASN A 246 13.31 6.41 16.27
C ASN A 246 14.60 6.47 17.10
N THR A 247 15.67 5.78 16.66
CA THR A 247 16.97 5.80 17.34
C THR A 247 17.60 7.19 17.36
N ASN A 248 17.53 7.92 16.24
CA ASN A 248 18.04 9.29 16.17
C ASN A 248 17.26 10.23 17.09
N PHE A 249 15.92 10.06 17.15
CA PHE A 249 15.09 10.83 18.06
C PHE A 249 15.39 10.51 19.53
N ASP A 250 15.60 9.25 19.89
CA ASP A 250 15.98 8.87 21.27
C ASP A 250 17.30 9.50 21.69
N ARG A 251 18.29 9.53 20.79
CA ARG A 251 19.56 10.23 21.01
C ARG A 251 19.37 11.72 21.18
N TYR A 252 18.58 12.35 20.32
CA TYR A 252 18.21 13.76 20.43
C TYR A 252 17.52 14.04 21.78
N SER A 253 16.49 13.28 22.14
CA SER A 253 15.74 13.48 23.39
C SER A 253 16.65 13.39 24.63
N SER A 254 17.61 12.45 24.64
CA SER A 254 18.60 12.35 25.70
C SER A 254 19.54 13.57 25.75
N ALA A 255 20.04 14.02 24.60
CA ALA A 255 20.92 15.19 24.50
C ALA A 255 20.20 16.51 24.84
N SER A 256 18.94 16.62 24.43
CA SER A 256 18.04 17.74 24.72
C SER A 256 17.81 17.88 26.22
N ASN A 257 17.38 16.80 26.88
CA ASN A 257 17.24 16.76 28.33
C ASN A 257 18.53 17.17 29.04
N ALA A 258 19.70 16.66 28.62
CA ALA A 258 20.98 17.03 29.21
C ALA A 258 21.28 18.54 29.07
N SER A 259 20.94 19.16 27.94
CA SER A 259 21.11 20.60 27.70
C SER A 259 20.20 21.44 28.60
N PHE A 260 18.94 21.05 28.77
CA PHE A 260 18.00 21.73 29.67
C PHE A 260 18.38 21.55 31.14
N TYR A 261 18.79 20.35 31.57
CA TYR A 261 19.23 20.12 32.94
C TYR A 261 20.46 20.97 33.33
N ARG A 262 21.40 21.19 32.40
CA ARG A 262 22.55 22.08 32.63
C ARG A 262 22.09 23.52 32.90
N PHE A 263 21.15 24.03 32.10
CA PHE A 263 20.59 25.36 32.29
C PHE A 263 19.82 25.46 33.61
N LEU A 264 18.94 24.50 33.92
CA LEU A 264 18.18 24.47 35.17
C LEU A 264 19.08 24.44 36.41
N THR A 265 20.15 23.63 36.39
CA THR A 265 21.12 23.59 37.50
C THR A 265 21.81 24.94 37.70
N ALA A 266 22.17 25.62 36.60
CA ALA A 266 22.77 26.96 36.67
C ALA A 266 21.75 28.00 37.18
N ALA A 267 20.50 27.92 36.74
CA ALA A 267 19.41 28.77 37.20
C ALA A 267 19.12 28.57 38.70
N ASP A 268 19.01 27.33 39.18
CA ASP A 268 18.82 27.01 40.60
C ASP A 268 19.99 27.52 41.45
N SER A 269 21.22 27.33 40.97
CA SER A 269 22.40 27.86 41.65
C SER A 269 22.35 29.40 41.72
N LEU A 270 21.97 30.06 40.62
CA LEU A 270 21.78 31.51 40.57
C LEU A 270 20.70 31.93 41.57
N PHE A 271 19.51 31.33 41.55
CA PHE A 271 18.41 31.70 42.44
C PHE A 271 18.75 31.49 43.92
N ASN A 272 19.41 30.38 44.27
CA ASN A 272 19.90 30.16 45.62
C ASN A 272 20.91 31.25 46.04
N HIS A 273 21.85 31.59 45.16
CA HIS A 273 22.78 32.69 45.43
C HIS A 273 22.07 34.03 45.63
N LEU A 274 21.13 34.37 44.74
CA LEU A 274 20.36 35.61 44.83
C LEU A 274 19.54 35.67 46.12
N LYS A 275 18.87 34.57 46.49
CA LYS A 275 18.06 34.43 47.70
C LYS A 275 18.90 34.51 48.97
N THR A 276 19.98 33.72 49.10
CA THR A 276 20.87 33.77 50.26
C THR A 276 21.50 35.14 50.44
N THR A 277 21.93 35.76 49.33
CA THR A 277 22.52 37.10 49.39
C THR A 277 21.49 38.13 49.86
N ASN A 278 20.26 38.05 49.36
CA ASN A 278 19.15 38.90 49.81
C ASN A 278 18.78 38.67 51.29
N GLU A 279 18.59 37.42 51.71
CA GLU A 279 18.29 37.06 53.11
C GLU A 279 19.38 37.53 54.09
N SER A 280 20.66 37.44 53.70
CA SER A 280 21.78 37.93 54.50
C SER A 280 21.72 39.45 54.78
N PHE A 281 21.00 40.18 53.92
CA PHE A 281 20.86 41.63 53.99
C PHE A 281 19.55 42.04 54.70
N VAL A 282 18.46 41.29 54.49
CA VAL A 282 17.13 41.51 55.09
C VAL A 282 17.18 41.53 56.62
N PHE A 283 18.04 40.74 57.26
CA PHE A 283 18.15 40.73 58.73
C PHE A 283 18.70 42.04 59.32
N ARG A 284 19.47 42.82 58.55
CA ARG A 284 20.09 44.09 58.98
C ARG A 284 19.23 45.32 58.66
N TRP A 285 18.13 45.08 57.96
CA TRP A 285 17.24 46.04 57.34
C TRP A 285 16.35 46.86 58.29
N PRO A 286 15.84 46.32 59.41
CA PRO A 286 14.87 47.03 60.26
C PRO A 286 15.35 48.36 60.87
N LEU A 287 16.64 48.68 60.76
CA LEU A 287 17.28 49.82 61.41
C LEU A 287 17.49 51.04 60.48
N LEU A 288 17.28 50.94 59.15
CA LEU A 288 17.96 51.83 58.18
C LEU A 288 17.15 52.23 56.93
N PHE A 289 15.85 52.48 57.08
CA PHE A 289 14.97 52.76 55.94
C PHE A 289 15.08 54.20 55.41
N SER A 290 15.75 54.38 54.27
CA SER A 290 15.31 55.35 53.27
C SER A 290 14.33 54.66 52.30
N SER A 291 13.38 55.41 51.74
CA SER A 291 12.42 54.87 50.76
C SER A 291 13.11 54.31 49.51
N SER A 292 14.18 54.96 49.05
CA SER A 292 14.98 54.56 47.88
C SER A 292 15.56 53.15 48.03
N VAL A 293 16.12 52.86 49.20
CA VAL A 293 16.72 51.56 49.53
C VAL A 293 15.64 50.47 49.57
N GLN A 294 14.47 50.76 50.15
CA GLN A 294 13.30 49.87 50.17
C GLN A 294 12.75 49.54 48.79
N ASP A 295 12.59 50.53 47.93
CA ASP A 295 12.06 50.34 46.59
C ASP A 295 12.98 49.44 45.75
N GLN A 296 14.30 49.58 45.91
CA GLN A 296 15.28 48.81 45.13
C GLN A 296 15.45 47.36 45.60
N LEU A 297 15.29 47.07 46.89
CA LEU A 297 15.21 45.69 47.33
C LEU A 297 13.88 45.02 46.99
N ASN A 298 12.77 45.76 47.06
CA ASN A 298 11.50 45.26 46.56
C ASN A 298 11.62 44.93 45.08
N LEU A 299 12.24 45.80 44.28
CA LEU A 299 12.50 45.56 42.86
C LEU A 299 13.37 44.32 42.63
N LEU A 300 14.41 44.09 43.44
CA LEU A 300 15.23 42.89 43.36
C LEU A 300 14.42 41.62 43.64
N ASN A 301 13.64 41.59 44.72
CA ASN A 301 12.76 40.46 45.05
C ASN A 301 11.80 40.15 43.92
N HIS A 302 11.10 41.18 43.41
CA HIS A 302 10.18 41.02 42.28
C HIS A 302 10.90 40.53 41.02
N SER A 303 12.14 40.99 40.76
CA SER A 303 12.93 40.57 39.61
C SER A 303 13.38 39.10 39.73
N ILE A 304 13.74 38.65 40.93
CA ILE A 304 14.08 37.24 41.21
C ILE A 304 12.85 36.35 41.00
N ASP A 305 11.72 36.70 41.61
CA ASP A 305 10.49 35.92 41.53
C ASP A 305 9.97 35.83 40.09
N HIS A 306 9.99 36.96 39.36
CA HIS A 306 9.57 37.02 37.96
C HIS A 306 10.47 36.18 37.05
N LEU A 307 11.80 36.29 37.19
CA LEU A 307 12.74 35.51 36.40
C LEU A 307 12.60 33.99 36.68
N ASN A 308 12.40 33.62 37.95
CA ASN A 308 12.19 32.23 38.35
C ASN A 308 10.89 31.66 37.74
N GLY A 309 9.78 32.39 37.87
CA GLY A 309 8.50 32.02 37.29
C GLY A 309 8.57 31.84 35.76
N ASN A 310 9.19 32.79 35.06
CA ASN A 310 9.33 32.75 33.61
C ASN A 310 10.18 31.57 33.12
N ILE A 311 11.33 31.31 33.77
CA ILE A 311 12.21 30.19 33.41
C ILE A 311 11.49 28.85 33.64
N LEU A 312 10.77 28.71 34.75
CA LEU A 312 9.98 27.51 35.04
C LEU A 312 8.90 27.27 33.98
N GLN A 313 8.12 28.31 33.65
CA GLN A 313 7.06 28.23 32.64
C GLN A 313 7.59 27.84 31.26
N ARG A 314 8.69 28.47 30.82
CA ARG A 314 9.32 28.17 29.52
C ARG A 314 9.87 26.75 29.46
N THR A 315 10.45 26.26 30.56
CA THR A 315 10.93 24.88 30.67
C THR A 315 9.79 23.87 30.54
N LEU A 316 8.65 24.13 31.21
CA LEU A 316 7.45 23.29 31.08
C LEU A 316 6.91 23.27 29.65
N ALA A 317 6.88 24.42 28.98
CA ALA A 317 6.43 24.52 27.59
C ALA A 317 7.30 23.70 26.63
N VAL A 318 8.63 23.74 26.80
CA VAL A 318 9.53 22.91 25.97
C VAL A 318 9.39 21.42 26.25
N ALA A 319 9.24 21.01 27.50
CA ALA A 319 9.01 19.61 27.82
C ALA A 319 7.72 19.07 27.15
N GLN A 320 6.66 19.89 27.13
CA GLN A 320 5.42 19.56 26.41
C GLN A 320 5.63 19.51 24.89
N ASN A 321 6.35 20.48 24.31
CA ASN A 321 6.66 20.51 22.89
C ASN A 321 7.49 19.29 22.46
N LEU A 322 8.49 18.88 23.25
CA LEU A 322 9.30 17.69 22.97
C LEU A 322 8.44 16.41 22.88
N ALA A 323 7.46 16.26 23.77
CA ALA A 323 6.53 15.14 23.75
C ALA A 323 5.64 15.15 22.49
N GLN A 324 5.11 16.32 22.12
CA GLN A 324 4.32 16.47 20.89
C GLN A 324 5.16 16.18 19.64
N THR A 325 6.39 16.67 19.60
CA THR A 325 7.33 16.48 18.49
C THR A 325 7.80 15.03 18.39
N SER A 326 7.96 14.33 19.51
CA SER A 326 8.16 12.86 19.51
C SER A 326 7.04 12.13 18.79
N ALA A 327 5.79 12.52 19.03
CA ALA A 327 4.65 11.91 18.35
C ALA A 327 4.70 12.17 16.83
N LEU A 328 5.12 13.35 16.38
CA LEU A 328 5.25 13.67 14.94
C LEU A 328 6.20 12.71 14.21
N PHE A 329 7.36 12.40 14.78
CA PHE A 329 8.36 11.55 14.13
C PHE A 329 8.13 10.05 14.35
N LYS A 330 7.61 9.65 15.52
CA LYS A 330 7.45 8.23 15.91
C LYS A 330 6.06 7.64 15.63
N GLU A 331 5.00 8.41 15.80
CA GLU A 331 3.62 7.89 15.89
C GLU A 331 2.62 8.57 14.93
N GLY A 332 3.04 9.63 14.21
CA GLY A 332 2.13 10.51 13.48
C GLY A 332 2.34 10.59 11.96
N ASN A 333 2.08 11.80 11.44
CA ASN A 333 2.16 12.26 10.04
C ASN A 333 3.62 12.36 9.56
N ASN A 334 4.38 11.28 9.73
CA ASN A 334 5.79 11.29 9.38
C ASN A 334 5.98 11.10 7.87
N PRO A 335 7.10 11.57 7.30
CA PRO A 335 7.34 11.48 5.86
C PRO A 335 7.36 10.04 5.31
N LEU A 336 7.67 9.05 6.15
CA LEU A 336 7.63 7.63 5.76
C LEU A 336 6.20 7.07 5.67
N ALA A 337 5.24 7.62 6.43
CA ALA A 337 3.83 7.27 6.33
C ALA A 337 3.24 7.71 4.99
N GLN A 338 3.64 8.88 4.48
CA GLN A 338 3.29 9.29 3.11
C GLN A 338 3.85 8.31 2.07
N LEU A 339 5.13 7.92 2.19
CA LEU A 339 5.73 6.93 1.29
C LEU A 339 5.02 5.57 1.35
N ARG A 340 4.44 5.21 2.50
CA ARG A 340 3.63 3.99 2.62
C ARG A 340 2.33 4.09 1.81
N ILE A 341 1.63 5.22 1.86
CA ILE A 341 0.44 5.46 1.05
C ILE A 341 0.78 5.40 -0.44
N GLU A 342 1.87 6.07 -0.84
CA GLU A 342 2.36 6.00 -2.22
C GLU A 342 2.65 4.54 -2.62
N THR A 343 3.34 3.76 -1.78
CA THR A 343 3.64 2.34 -2.06
C THR A 343 2.39 1.55 -2.47
N ASP A 344 1.25 1.77 -1.80
CA ASP A 344 0.01 1.05 -2.10
C ASP A 344 -0.58 1.47 -3.45
N LEU A 345 -0.57 2.77 -3.76
CA LEU A 345 -0.99 3.29 -5.07
C LEU A 345 -0.16 2.67 -6.20
N TYR A 346 1.17 2.68 -6.10
CA TYR A 346 2.03 2.13 -7.16
C TYR A 346 1.95 0.62 -7.28
N THR A 347 1.71 -0.07 -6.16
CA THR A 347 1.46 -1.50 -6.20
C THR A 347 0.23 -1.81 -7.06
N ARG A 348 -0.79 -0.93 -7.09
CA ARG A 348 -1.94 -1.04 -8.00
C ARG A 348 -1.58 -0.65 -9.44
N VAL A 349 -0.81 0.43 -9.63
CA VAL A 349 -0.32 0.84 -10.96
C VAL A 349 0.44 -0.29 -11.65
N LEU A 350 1.28 -1.04 -10.93
CA LEU A 350 2.04 -2.19 -11.47
C LEU A 350 1.14 -3.31 -12.00
N LEU A 351 -0.15 -3.32 -11.66
CA LEU A 351 -1.13 -4.33 -12.11
C LEU A 351 -1.84 -3.93 -13.41
N ASP A 352 -1.70 -2.69 -13.86
CA ASP A 352 -2.20 -2.23 -15.16
C ASP A 352 -1.24 -2.65 -16.28
N VAL A 353 -1.38 -3.89 -16.74
CA VAL A 353 -0.48 -4.50 -17.74
C VAL A 353 -1.22 -5.06 -18.96
N LEU A 354 -2.55 -4.89 -19.01
CA LEU A 354 -3.41 -5.52 -20.00
C LEU A 354 -3.86 -4.57 -21.11
N ASN A 355 -3.81 -3.25 -20.90
CA ASN A 355 -4.35 -2.26 -21.84
C ASN A 355 -3.33 -1.15 -22.18
N GLY A 356 -2.28 -1.48 -22.94
CA GLY A 356 -1.26 -0.52 -23.42
C GLY A 356 0.06 -0.51 -22.63
N GLU A 357 1.00 0.37 -23.03
CA GLU A 357 2.26 0.55 -22.31
C GLU A 357 2.04 1.36 -21.03
N ASN A 358 2.37 0.75 -19.89
CA ASN A 358 2.31 1.39 -18.58
C ASN A 358 3.58 2.23 -18.34
N TYR A 359 3.57 3.47 -18.84
CA TYR A 359 4.70 4.41 -18.73
C TYR A 359 5.01 4.84 -17.27
N CYS A 360 4.08 4.65 -16.32
CA CYS A 360 4.32 4.95 -14.91
C CYS A 360 5.43 4.07 -14.30
N ALA A 361 5.48 2.79 -14.66
CA ALA A 361 6.20 1.78 -13.88
C ALA A 361 7.72 1.83 -14.05
N THR A 362 8.23 2.31 -15.18
CA THR A 362 9.65 2.18 -15.58
C THR A 362 10.59 3.19 -14.92
N GLY A 363 10.12 4.37 -14.51
CA GLY A 363 10.94 5.40 -13.85
C GLY A 363 10.81 5.46 -12.32
N PHE A 364 9.77 4.85 -11.77
CA PHE A 364 9.33 5.07 -10.39
C PHE A 364 10.12 4.26 -9.34
N ILE A 365 10.36 2.97 -9.60
CA ILE A 365 10.97 2.05 -8.63
C ILE A 365 12.35 2.56 -8.14
N PRO A 366 13.28 3.00 -9.02
CA PRO A 366 14.57 3.52 -8.57
C PRO A 366 14.44 4.78 -7.72
N THR A 367 13.57 5.72 -8.13
CA THR A 367 13.30 6.98 -7.40
C THR A 367 12.77 6.67 -6.00
N PHE A 368 11.74 5.82 -5.89
CA PHE A 368 11.16 5.42 -4.62
C PHE A 368 12.17 4.75 -3.68
N GLN A 369 13.02 3.85 -4.20
CA GLN A 369 13.99 3.12 -3.38
C GLN A 369 15.03 4.02 -2.69
N THR A 370 15.27 5.23 -3.22
CA THR A 370 16.21 6.18 -2.61
C THR A 370 15.58 7.09 -1.55
N LEU A 371 14.27 7.34 -1.63
CA LEU A 371 13.59 8.31 -0.78
C LEU A 371 13.62 7.98 0.73
N PRO A 372 13.37 6.74 1.19
CA PRO A 372 13.41 6.44 2.62
C PRO A 372 14.76 6.77 3.28
N ALA A 373 15.87 6.52 2.60
CA ALA A 373 17.20 6.84 3.11
C ALA A 373 17.43 8.37 3.15
N GLN A 374 17.03 9.09 2.10
CA GLN A 374 17.12 10.56 2.05
C GLN A 374 16.31 11.21 3.17
N VAL A 375 15.07 10.75 3.40
CA VAL A 375 14.23 11.19 4.52
C VAL A 375 14.94 10.97 5.85
N THR A 376 15.47 9.78 6.10
CA THR A 376 16.21 9.47 7.34
C THR A 376 17.41 10.39 7.53
N THR A 377 18.18 10.64 6.47
CA THR A 377 19.34 11.55 6.51
C THR A 377 18.94 12.98 6.86
N LEU A 378 17.87 13.50 6.25
CA LEU A 378 17.40 14.86 6.51
C LEU A 378 16.85 15.00 7.93
N VAL A 379 16.07 14.03 8.41
CA VAL A 379 15.59 14.01 9.80
C VAL A 379 16.77 13.96 10.77
N ALA A 380 17.79 13.14 10.50
CA ALA A 380 18.99 13.07 11.33
C ALA A 380 19.76 14.40 11.36
N ALA A 381 19.86 15.09 10.23
CA ALA A 381 20.48 16.41 10.14
C ALA A 381 19.73 17.43 11.01
N CYS A 382 18.39 17.51 10.88
CA CYS A 382 17.59 18.42 11.69
C CYS A 382 17.69 18.16 13.20
N LEU A 383 17.67 16.90 13.61
CA LEU A 383 17.84 16.54 15.02
C LEU A 383 19.24 16.93 15.54
N THR A 384 20.26 16.86 14.69
CA THR A 384 21.62 17.29 15.02
C THR A 384 21.71 18.81 15.14
N ASP A 385 21.14 19.54 14.18
CA ASP A 385 21.10 21.01 14.20
C ASP A 385 20.35 21.54 15.43
N GLN A 386 19.21 20.92 15.76
CA GLN A 386 18.46 21.21 16.98
C GLN A 386 19.30 20.97 18.25
N THR A 387 20.00 19.83 18.31
CA THR A 387 20.86 19.52 19.46
C THR A 387 21.96 20.58 19.63
N ASN A 388 22.55 21.03 18.52
CA ASN A 388 23.58 22.07 18.53
C ASN A 388 23.02 23.41 18.99
N LEU A 389 21.84 23.79 18.51
CA LEU A 389 21.12 25.00 18.89
C LEU A 389 20.80 25.00 20.39
N GLU A 390 20.25 23.90 20.91
CA GLU A 390 19.95 23.73 22.34
C GLU A 390 21.22 23.80 23.20
N SER A 391 22.31 23.18 22.75
CA SER A 391 23.58 23.19 23.46
C SER A 391 24.21 24.59 23.50
N GLN A 392 24.20 25.32 22.39
CA GLN A 392 24.74 26.68 22.29
C GLN A 392 23.91 27.67 23.11
N GLY A 393 22.58 27.63 22.98
CA GLY A 393 21.69 28.49 23.74
C GLY A 393 21.77 28.23 25.24
N SER A 394 21.76 26.96 25.66
CA SER A 394 21.98 26.59 27.07
C SER A 394 23.30 27.14 27.61
N ALA A 395 24.41 26.98 26.86
CA ALA A 395 25.71 27.52 27.26
C ALA A 395 25.72 29.05 27.40
N GLN A 396 25.04 29.77 26.50
CA GLN A 396 24.90 31.23 26.59
C GLN A 396 24.12 31.66 27.84
N LEU A 397 23.00 30.98 28.13
CA LEU A 397 22.20 31.26 29.32
C LEU A 397 22.96 30.97 30.62
N VAL A 398 23.70 29.85 30.67
CA VAL A 398 24.59 29.53 31.80
C VAL A 398 25.66 30.60 31.98
N SER A 399 26.26 31.10 30.89
CA SER A 399 27.25 32.18 30.96
C SER A 399 26.65 33.48 31.47
N LEU A 400 25.46 33.88 30.99
CA LEU A 400 24.75 35.06 31.49
C LEU A 400 24.40 34.93 32.98
N ALA A 401 23.96 33.75 33.42
CA ALA A 401 23.68 33.51 34.84
C ALA A 401 24.94 33.61 35.72
N ASN A 402 25.99 32.88 35.35
CA ASN A 402 27.17 32.71 36.21
C ASN A 402 28.23 33.80 36.09
N ASN A 403 28.43 34.36 34.89
CA ASN A 403 29.50 35.31 34.61
C ASN A 403 29.02 36.77 34.56
N PHE A 404 27.71 36.99 34.42
CA PHE A 404 27.15 38.34 34.35
C PHE A 404 26.25 38.66 35.55
N LEU A 405 25.16 37.93 35.75
CA LEU A 405 24.16 38.30 36.77
C LEU A 405 24.64 38.01 38.19
N ARG A 406 25.18 36.81 38.46
CA ARG A 406 25.74 36.45 39.78
C ARG A 406 26.85 37.39 40.24
N PRO A 407 27.89 37.70 39.44
CA PRO A 407 28.96 38.62 39.86
C PRO A 407 28.45 40.05 40.06
N TYR A 408 27.51 40.51 39.23
CA TYR A 408 26.90 41.82 39.39
C TYR A 408 26.20 41.96 40.74
N VAL A 409 25.37 40.96 41.10
CA VAL A 409 24.69 40.95 42.40
C VAL A 409 25.72 40.87 43.53
N THR A 410 26.70 39.97 43.45
CA THR A 410 27.79 39.87 44.45
C THR A 410 28.50 41.21 44.66
N ALA A 411 28.83 41.93 43.58
CA ALA A 411 29.52 43.22 43.66
C ALA A 411 28.65 44.32 44.28
N ILE A 412 27.36 44.39 43.93
CA ILE A 412 26.41 45.32 44.55
C ILE A 412 26.32 45.07 46.04
N TYR A 413 26.12 43.82 46.45
CA TYR A 413 26.01 43.47 47.85
C TYR A 413 27.30 43.71 48.62
N GLY A 414 28.46 43.47 48.01
CA GLY A 414 29.75 43.86 48.57
C GLY A 414 29.85 45.37 48.82
N ARG A 415 29.41 46.20 47.86
CA ARG A 415 29.35 47.66 48.01
C ARG A 415 28.40 48.09 49.13
N LEU A 416 27.20 47.51 49.18
CA LEU A 416 26.23 47.80 50.23
C LEU A 416 26.74 47.40 51.62
N ASN A 417 27.48 46.28 51.72
CA ASN A 417 28.03 45.80 52.99
C ASN A 417 29.07 46.77 53.60
N ILE A 418 29.79 47.52 52.77
CA ILE A 418 30.75 48.55 53.25
C ILE A 418 30.03 49.66 54.02
N CYS A 419 28.79 50.01 53.64
CA CYS A 419 28.03 51.04 54.35
C CYS A 419 27.69 50.64 55.79
N PHE A 420 27.53 49.35 56.09
CA PHE A 420 27.30 48.87 57.46
C PHE A 420 28.53 48.99 58.38
N GLN A 421 29.69 49.35 57.85
CA GLN A 421 30.89 49.65 58.64
C GLN A 421 30.98 51.13 59.02
N GLN A 422 30.04 51.97 58.55
CA GLN A 422 30.01 53.41 58.82
C GLN A 422 29.15 53.75 60.04
N PRO A 423 29.38 54.89 60.72
CA PRO A 423 28.48 55.42 61.73
C PRO A 423 27.05 55.64 61.17
N PHE A 424 26.04 55.48 62.02
CA PHE A 424 24.61 55.48 61.62
C PHE A 424 24.21 56.63 60.68
N ASP A 425 24.60 57.86 60.99
CA ASP A 425 24.25 59.04 60.19
C ASP A 425 24.87 59.05 58.79
N ARG A 426 26.05 58.42 58.62
CA ARG A 426 26.77 58.32 57.34
C ARG A 426 26.42 57.06 56.55
N MET A 427 25.85 56.07 57.23
CA MET A 427 25.44 54.80 56.63
C MET A 427 24.25 54.99 55.69
N THR A 428 23.23 55.76 56.07
CA THR A 428 22.06 56.04 55.21
C THR A 428 22.47 56.78 53.93
N GLU A 429 23.31 57.81 54.04
CA GLU A 429 23.83 58.57 52.89
C GLU A 429 24.67 57.67 51.95
N CYS A 430 25.44 56.74 52.53
CA CYS A 430 26.22 55.75 51.78
C CYS A 430 25.32 54.78 51.01
N LEU A 431 24.26 54.25 51.66
CA LEU A 431 23.30 53.34 51.04
C LEU A 431 22.56 54.02 49.88
N ASP A 432 22.07 55.24 50.06
CA ASP A 432 21.36 56.00 49.02
C ASP A 432 22.23 56.25 47.79
N LYS A 433 23.51 56.62 47.99
CA LYS A 433 24.48 56.82 46.90
C LYS A 433 24.74 55.55 46.10
N ILE A 434 24.83 54.39 46.76
CA ILE A 434 25.07 53.11 46.08
C ILE A 434 23.81 52.68 45.34
N VAL A 435 22.65 52.76 45.99
CA VAL A 435 21.36 52.34 45.43
C VAL A 435 20.98 53.14 44.18
N ALA A 436 21.30 54.43 44.13
CA ALA A 436 21.12 55.25 42.93
C ALA A 436 21.90 54.75 41.69
N THR A 437 22.92 53.90 41.87
CA THR A 437 23.74 53.33 40.79
C THR A 437 23.34 51.90 40.39
N ILE A 438 22.34 51.33 41.06
CA ILE A 438 21.89 49.96 40.82
C ILE A 438 20.86 49.95 39.69
N ASP A 439 21.12 49.13 38.66
CA ASP A 439 20.16 48.77 37.61
C ASP A 439 19.83 47.27 37.70
N PHE A 440 18.89 46.88 38.55
CA PHE A 440 18.43 45.48 38.58
C PHE A 440 17.56 45.15 37.36
N ARG A 441 16.70 46.09 36.96
CA ARG A 441 15.74 45.88 35.86
C ARG A 441 16.43 45.52 34.55
N GLY A 442 17.43 46.30 34.12
CA GLY A 442 18.15 46.04 32.87
C GLY A 442 18.98 44.75 32.91
N LYS A 443 19.54 44.40 34.08
CA LYS A 443 20.40 43.23 34.24
C LYS A 443 19.62 41.91 34.28
N PHE A 444 18.47 41.88 34.96
CA PHE A 444 17.57 40.73 34.95
C PHE A 444 16.85 40.59 33.60
N PHE A 445 16.48 41.70 32.96
CA PHE A 445 15.85 41.71 31.64
C PHE A 445 16.71 41.02 30.57
N LEU A 446 18.04 41.18 30.61
CA LEU A 446 18.92 40.54 29.64
C LEU A 446 18.82 39.00 29.67
N LEU A 447 18.83 38.40 30.87
CA LEU A 447 18.70 36.94 31.02
C LEU A 447 17.28 36.48 30.69
N ASP A 448 16.26 37.26 31.09
CA ASP A 448 14.86 36.95 30.78
C ASP A 448 14.62 36.94 29.26
N LEU A 449 15.01 38.00 28.55
CA LEU A 449 14.88 38.10 27.09
C LEU A 449 15.71 37.04 26.36
N ALA A 450 16.96 36.83 26.76
CA ALA A 450 17.81 35.80 26.13
C ALA A 450 17.19 34.41 26.28
N SER A 451 16.63 34.10 27.46
CA SER A 451 15.95 32.83 27.66
C SER A 451 14.66 32.73 26.84
N GLN A 452 13.86 33.80 26.76
CA GLN A 452 12.67 33.83 25.92
C GLN A 452 12.98 33.49 24.46
N LEU A 453 13.91 34.22 23.84
CA LEU A 453 14.27 34.02 22.44
C LEU A 453 14.80 32.61 22.17
N PHE A 454 15.63 32.09 23.09
CA PHE A 454 16.13 30.72 23.00
C PHE A 454 14.99 29.69 23.04
N PHE A 455 14.09 29.81 24.01
CA PHE A 455 13.00 28.86 24.18
C PHE A 455 11.97 28.93 23.04
N GLU A 456 11.70 30.12 22.49
CA GLU A 456 10.87 30.30 21.29
C GLU A 456 11.52 29.61 20.08
N GLN A 457 12.80 29.87 19.82
CA GLN A 457 13.52 29.26 18.71
C GLN A 457 13.55 27.72 18.78
N VAL A 458 13.79 27.16 19.97
CA VAL A 458 13.76 25.70 20.19
C VAL A 458 12.41 25.08 19.81
N GLN A 459 11.30 25.78 20.04
CA GLN A 459 9.95 25.26 19.81
C GLN A 459 9.54 25.27 18.33
N GLU A 460 10.15 26.11 17.50
CA GLU A 460 9.76 26.30 16.09
C GLU A 460 10.54 25.41 15.12
N GLU A 461 11.82 25.14 15.39
CA GLU A 461 12.75 24.53 14.42
C GLU A 461 12.40 23.07 14.04
N LEU A 462 12.02 22.23 15.01
CA LEU A 462 11.70 20.82 14.73
C LEU A 462 10.42 20.62 13.92
N PRO A 463 9.28 21.27 14.26
CA PRO A 463 8.10 21.26 13.40
C PRO A 463 8.40 21.76 11.98
N TYR A 464 9.12 22.88 11.86
CA TYR A 464 9.50 23.45 10.57
C TYR A 464 10.33 22.49 9.72
N CYS A 465 11.31 21.80 10.33
CA CYS A 465 12.05 20.76 9.62
C CYS A 465 11.12 19.63 9.15
N ASN A 466 10.24 19.11 10.02
CA ASN A 466 9.35 18.01 9.65
C ASN A 466 8.48 18.39 8.43
N ASP A 467 7.97 19.61 8.40
CA ASP A 467 7.19 20.13 7.26
C ASP A 467 8.01 20.20 5.97
N ARG A 468 9.29 20.63 6.03
CA ARG A 468 10.19 20.61 4.86
C ARG A 468 10.48 19.21 4.35
N VAL A 469 10.67 18.24 5.25
CA VAL A 469 10.90 16.84 4.83
C VAL A 469 9.63 16.24 4.22
N LEU A 470 8.45 16.58 4.77
CA LEU A 470 7.16 16.20 4.19
C LEU A 470 6.96 16.81 2.80
N GLU A 471 7.32 18.08 2.62
CA GLU A 471 7.25 18.77 1.33
C GLU A 471 8.18 18.11 0.31
N LEU A 472 9.40 17.72 0.69
CA LEU A 472 10.29 16.96 -0.18
C LEU A 472 9.67 15.63 -0.63
N VAL A 473 9.05 14.88 0.28
CA VAL A 473 8.37 13.62 -0.08
C VAL A 473 7.21 13.88 -1.02
N ARG A 474 6.40 14.91 -0.77
CA ARG A 474 5.28 15.30 -1.64
C ARG A 474 5.74 15.77 -3.03
N ASN A 475 6.84 16.50 -3.09
CA ASN A 475 7.40 17.07 -4.33
C ASN A 475 8.47 16.20 -4.98
N SER A 476 8.63 14.95 -4.55
CA SER A 476 9.62 14.01 -5.09
C SER A 476 9.32 13.56 -6.53
N GLY A 477 8.22 14.04 -7.13
CA GLY A 477 7.84 13.75 -8.51
C GLY A 477 7.37 12.31 -8.72
N LEU A 478 7.12 11.56 -7.64
CA LEU A 478 6.65 10.19 -7.69
C LEU A 478 5.42 10.07 -8.61
N ARG A 479 4.46 10.99 -8.49
CA ARG A 479 3.21 10.99 -9.26
C ARG A 479 3.33 11.64 -10.64
N ASP A 480 4.34 12.46 -10.89
CA ASP A 480 4.53 13.14 -12.17
C ASP A 480 4.82 12.16 -13.31
N ALA A 481 5.51 11.06 -13.00
CA ALA A 481 5.71 9.94 -13.92
C ALA A 481 4.39 9.27 -14.36
N CYS A 482 3.31 9.45 -13.59
CA CYS A 482 1.99 8.89 -13.86
C CYS A 482 1.00 9.85 -14.55
N LEU A 483 1.30 11.14 -14.60
CA LEU A 483 0.43 12.15 -15.19
C LEU A 483 0.77 12.45 -16.67
N LEU A 484 1.89 11.94 -17.18
CA LEU A 484 2.38 12.24 -18.53
C LEU A 484 1.51 11.67 -19.68
N GLY A 485 0.46 10.90 -19.38
CA GLY A 485 -0.54 10.47 -20.38
C GLY A 485 -1.58 11.55 -20.75
N GLY A 486 -1.69 12.64 -19.99
CA GLY A 486 -2.72 13.68 -20.21
C GLY A 486 -2.27 14.90 -21.02
N LEU A 487 -0.97 15.06 -21.29
CA LEU A 487 -0.41 16.24 -21.97
C LEU A 487 0.15 15.96 -23.38
N ALA A 488 -0.09 14.76 -23.90
CA ALA A 488 0.18 14.41 -25.28
C ALA A 488 -1.12 14.09 -26.01
N ASN A 489 -1.99 15.10 -26.15
CA ASN A 489 -3.02 15.19 -27.19
C ASN A 489 -3.26 16.65 -27.55
#